data_AF-V2WBL8-F1
#
_entry.id   AF-V2WBL8-F1
#
_cell.length_a   1.000
_cell.length_b   1.000
_cell.length_c   1.000
_cell.angle_alpha   90.00
_cell.angle_beta   90.00
_cell.angle_gamma   90.00
#
_symmetry.space_group_name_H-M   'P 1'
#
loop_
_entity.id
_entity.type
_entity.pdbx_description
1 polymer ?
#
loop_
_entity_poly.entity_id
_entity_poly.type
_entity_poly.pdbx_seq_one_letter_code
_entity_poly.pdbx_strand_id
1 'polypeptide(L)'
;MSKLLADPRVTVHVGDGFKFLQEHEGTYDAIVTDSSDPVGPAESLFQKPYYQLLYGALRPGGHISAQGECLWLHLPLITSVQQAVKEVGFAQVEFAFTTIPTYPCGQIGFLLAAKATSPNSPEVYNLKEPVTLPQGLNRYWSPVVHRASFVLPEFSRALIEEGKDLTPKFGASLAPSGATKKVLLLGSGYVARPCAEYIVRNPNNQLTIACRTLASAQTLASALPRSTPVSLDVNNTAALEKAVAEHDLVISLIPYTYHAQVIKAAIKSKTNVVTTSYVSPAMRELDAAAKEVGIIVLNEIGLDPGIDHLYAVKTIDEVHAKGGKIKKFFSYCGGLPAPQFADNPLGYKFSWSSRGVLLALLNNASYIENGKTASVSGQQLMTTAQPYYISPAYAFVAYPNRDSTPFREFYRINSEGEGETVIRGTLRYQGFPAFVKVLVDLGWLDTTPKEWLSNDLSWIQVISRVLGVDPVESVVLDKIISVANFPSDSEKERIVSGLRWLGLFSSEAIVPRPANDPTLLDTLCARLEKLMAYAPGERDLVMLQHKFVVEYPDGKQETITSTLDAYGAPEGSGFSAMALTVGLPCGIATQLILDGRFEAFKGVWAPYSKEICDPIREVLEKEGVGMVERVL
;
A
#
# COMPACT_ATOMS: atom_id res chain seq x y z
N MET A 1 18.68 -29.60 26.59
CA MET A 1 17.88 -30.84 26.40
C MET A 1 17.31 -31.27 27.73
N SER A 2 16.04 -31.69 27.76
CA SER A 2 15.36 -32.13 28.99
C SER A 2 16.10 -33.33 29.61
N LYS A 3 16.30 -33.33 30.94
CA LYS A 3 16.88 -34.49 31.67
C LYS A 3 16.08 -35.78 31.47
N LEU A 4 14.81 -35.66 31.03
CA LEU A 4 13.91 -36.78 30.77
C LEU A 4 14.30 -37.59 29.51
N LEU A 5 15.11 -37.03 28.60
CA LEU A 5 15.57 -37.77 27.41
C LEU A 5 16.59 -38.88 27.75
N ALA A 6 17.12 -38.90 28.97
CA ALA A 6 18.03 -39.93 29.46
C ALA A 6 17.31 -41.09 30.18
N ASP A 7 15.98 -41.07 30.26
CA ASP A 7 15.21 -42.18 30.83
C ASP A 7 15.38 -43.43 29.94
N PRO A 8 15.64 -44.63 30.51
CA PRO A 8 15.89 -45.85 29.73
C PRO A 8 14.70 -46.29 28.87
N ARG A 9 13.50 -45.74 29.09
CA ARG A 9 12.32 -45.97 28.26
C ARG A 9 12.27 -45.09 27.00
N VAL A 10 13.17 -44.10 26.90
CA VAL A 10 13.23 -43.15 25.79
C VAL A 10 14.31 -43.58 24.82
N THR A 11 13.93 -43.78 23.55
CA THR A 11 14.87 -43.95 22.45
C THR A 11 14.77 -42.73 21.54
N VAL A 12 15.92 -42.09 21.26
CA VAL A 12 15.99 -40.88 20.44
C VAL A 12 16.52 -41.23 19.06
N HIS A 13 15.76 -40.87 18.03
CA HIS A 13 16.17 -40.98 16.63
C HIS A 13 16.38 -39.56 16.05
N VAL A 14 17.53 -39.33 15.43
CA VAL A 14 17.85 -38.06 14.75
C VAL A 14 17.93 -38.33 13.26
N GLY A 15 17.02 -37.75 12.48
CA GLY A 15 16.95 -37.97 11.04
C GLY A 15 15.67 -37.43 10.42
N ASP A 16 15.41 -37.80 9.16
CA ASP A 16 14.20 -37.45 8.44
C ASP A 16 13.00 -38.26 8.97
N GLY A 17 12.01 -37.56 9.54
CA GLY A 17 10.81 -38.16 10.10
C GLY A 17 9.89 -38.82 9.07
N PHE A 18 9.85 -38.34 7.81
CA PHE A 18 9.04 -38.96 6.77
C PHE A 18 9.60 -40.33 6.40
N LYS A 19 10.93 -40.40 6.20
CA LYS A 19 11.61 -41.68 5.96
C LYS A 19 11.44 -42.63 7.14
N PHE A 20 11.59 -42.12 8.37
CA PHE A 20 11.42 -42.91 9.58
C PHE A 20 10.03 -43.57 9.65
N LEU A 21 8.96 -42.82 9.39
CA LEU A 21 7.59 -43.38 9.43
C LEU A 21 7.37 -44.46 8.37
N GLN A 22 7.95 -44.33 7.17
CA GLN A 22 7.84 -45.34 6.11
C GLN A 22 8.49 -46.68 6.49
N GLU A 23 9.55 -46.64 7.29
CA GLU A 23 10.29 -47.83 7.70
C GLU A 23 9.68 -48.53 8.93
N HIS A 24 8.67 -47.93 9.57
CA HIS A 24 8.10 -48.39 10.85
C HIS A 24 6.57 -48.59 10.79
N GLU A 25 6.08 -49.25 9.74
CA GLU A 25 4.66 -49.60 9.61
C GLU A 25 4.17 -50.49 10.76
N GLY A 26 2.93 -50.26 11.24
CA GLY A 26 2.29 -51.07 12.27
C GLY A 26 3.06 -51.17 13.61
N THR A 27 3.89 -50.17 13.93
CA THR A 27 4.80 -50.24 15.07
C THR A 27 4.24 -49.55 16.32
N TYR A 28 3.53 -48.43 16.16
CA TYR A 28 3.20 -47.54 17.27
C TYR A 28 1.73 -47.64 17.68
N ASP A 29 1.48 -47.60 18.99
CA ASP A 29 0.13 -47.50 19.57
C ASP A 29 -0.34 -46.03 19.65
N ALA A 30 0.59 -45.08 19.75
CA ALA A 30 0.32 -43.65 19.71
C ALA A 30 1.44 -42.88 19.02
N ILE A 31 1.09 -41.84 18.26
CA ILE A 31 2.04 -40.89 17.66
C ILE A 31 1.64 -39.46 18.05
N VAL A 32 2.58 -38.70 18.59
CA VAL A 32 2.38 -37.28 18.94
C VAL A 32 3.31 -36.44 18.08
N THR A 33 2.75 -35.48 17.35
CA THR A 33 3.50 -34.57 16.48
C THR A 33 3.48 -33.17 17.08
N ASP A 34 4.65 -32.70 17.48
CA ASP A 34 4.94 -31.30 17.79
C ASP A 34 5.68 -30.71 16.57
N SER A 35 5.07 -29.75 15.89
CA SER A 35 5.54 -29.22 14.60
C SER A 35 5.64 -27.69 14.63
N SER A 36 6.37 -27.11 13.69
CA SER A 36 6.27 -25.66 13.46
C SER A 36 4.98 -25.30 12.71
N ASP A 37 4.57 -24.04 12.80
CA ASP A 37 3.45 -23.46 12.05
C ASP A 37 3.56 -23.76 10.53
N PRO A 38 2.44 -23.85 9.80
CA PRO A 38 2.33 -24.33 8.41
C PRO A 38 2.92 -23.36 7.37
N VAL A 39 4.19 -23.01 7.52
CA VAL A 39 4.91 -22.07 6.65
C VAL A 39 6.18 -22.71 6.13
N GLY A 40 6.42 -22.59 4.83
CA GLY A 40 7.62 -23.12 4.19
C GLY A 40 7.66 -24.66 4.26
N PRO A 41 8.80 -25.28 4.62
CA PRO A 41 8.93 -26.75 4.61
C PRO A 41 7.91 -27.50 5.48
N ALA A 42 7.41 -26.85 6.54
CA ALA A 42 6.47 -27.44 7.50
C ALA A 42 5.05 -27.59 6.95
N GLU A 43 4.72 -26.89 5.86
CA GLU A 43 3.40 -26.96 5.21
C GLU A 43 3.04 -28.41 4.81
N SER A 44 4.05 -29.22 4.45
CA SER A 44 3.91 -30.64 4.15
C SER A 44 3.35 -31.49 5.31
N LEU A 45 3.55 -31.07 6.57
CA LEU A 45 3.05 -31.75 7.77
C LEU A 45 1.54 -31.56 7.96
N PHE A 46 0.91 -30.65 7.22
CA PHE A 46 -0.52 -30.38 7.27
C PHE A 46 -1.26 -30.95 6.06
N GLN A 47 -0.58 -31.77 5.24
CA GLN A 47 -1.13 -32.33 4.02
C GLN A 47 -1.43 -33.82 4.16
N LYS A 48 -2.38 -34.30 3.35
CA LYS A 48 -2.82 -35.71 3.30
C LYS A 48 -1.67 -36.75 3.27
N PRO A 49 -0.58 -36.57 2.48
CA PRO A 49 0.49 -37.56 2.44
C PRO A 49 1.15 -37.80 3.80
N TYR A 50 1.28 -36.77 4.64
CA TYR A 50 1.84 -36.92 5.97
C TYR A 50 0.93 -37.78 6.87
N TYR A 51 -0.37 -37.52 6.87
CA TYR A 51 -1.33 -38.31 7.64
C TYR A 51 -1.46 -39.76 7.16
N GLN A 52 -1.21 -40.03 5.87
CA GLN A 52 -1.11 -41.39 5.34
C GLN A 52 0.06 -42.15 5.97
N LEU A 53 1.21 -41.50 6.16
CA LEU A 53 2.37 -42.10 6.83
C LEU A 53 2.07 -42.39 8.29
N LEU A 54 1.45 -41.45 9.01
CA LEU A 54 1.03 -41.67 10.40
C LEU A 54 0.06 -42.86 10.50
N TYR A 55 -0.91 -42.94 9.60
CA TYR A 55 -1.86 -44.05 9.55
C TYR A 55 -1.17 -45.40 9.31
N GLY A 56 -0.17 -45.46 8.42
CA GLY A 56 0.61 -46.67 8.15
C GLY A 56 1.46 -47.12 9.34
N ALA A 57 2.08 -46.17 10.04
CA ALA A 57 2.94 -46.43 11.20
C ALA A 57 2.17 -46.92 12.45
N LEU A 58 0.87 -46.64 12.54
CA LEU A 58 0.03 -47.04 13.67
C LEU A 58 -0.44 -48.50 13.58
N ARG A 59 -0.47 -49.16 14.75
CA ARG A 59 -1.16 -50.44 14.96
C ARG A 59 -2.69 -50.29 14.89
N PRO A 60 -3.44 -51.39 14.69
CA PRO A 60 -4.89 -51.39 14.89
C PRO A 60 -5.25 -50.82 16.28
N GLY A 61 -6.23 -49.93 16.33
CA GLY A 61 -6.62 -49.21 17.54
C GLY A 61 -5.69 -48.07 17.96
N GLY A 62 -4.61 -47.79 17.21
CA GLY A 62 -3.67 -46.72 17.55
C GLY A 62 -4.20 -45.30 17.26
N HIS A 63 -3.57 -44.30 17.88
CA HIS A 63 -4.04 -42.90 17.85
C HIS A 63 -2.94 -41.90 17.47
N ILE A 64 -3.35 -40.76 16.89
CA ILE A 64 -2.48 -39.61 16.71
C ILE A 64 -2.98 -38.39 17.49
N SER A 65 -2.02 -37.54 17.87
CA SER A 65 -2.26 -36.16 18.29
C SER A 65 -1.30 -35.26 17.52
N ALA A 66 -1.82 -34.45 16.61
CA ALA A 66 -1.06 -33.49 15.82
C ALA A 66 -1.48 -32.05 16.15
N GLN A 67 -0.60 -31.09 15.88
CA GLN A 67 -0.91 -29.67 15.98
C GLN A 67 -2.15 -29.32 15.13
N GLY A 68 -3.13 -28.68 15.76
CA GLY A 68 -4.41 -28.30 15.17
C GLY A 68 -4.61 -26.78 15.06
N GLU A 69 -3.57 -25.98 15.28
CA GLU A 69 -3.60 -24.53 15.04
C GLU A 69 -4.68 -23.74 15.82
N CYS A 70 -4.71 -22.42 15.63
CA CYS A 70 -5.61 -21.51 16.34
C CYS A 70 -6.98 -21.37 15.64
N LEU A 71 -8.09 -21.65 16.35
CA LEU A 71 -9.47 -21.49 15.84
C LEU A 71 -9.80 -20.05 15.38
N TRP A 72 -9.10 -19.03 15.86
CA TRP A 72 -9.36 -17.64 15.45
C TRP A 72 -8.70 -17.29 14.11
N LEU A 73 -7.62 -17.98 13.75
CA LEU A 73 -6.75 -17.60 12.63
C LEU A 73 -6.78 -18.63 11.50
N HIS A 74 -6.97 -19.91 11.83
CA HIS A 74 -6.64 -21.03 10.95
C HIS A 74 -7.82 -21.97 10.71
N LEU A 75 -9.06 -21.53 10.95
CA LEU A 75 -10.28 -22.34 10.74
C LEU A 75 -10.38 -23.01 9.35
N PRO A 76 -10.08 -22.34 8.22
CA PRO A 76 -10.08 -22.98 6.91
C PRO A 76 -9.06 -24.13 6.80
N LEU A 77 -7.86 -23.95 7.36
CA LEU A 77 -6.83 -24.99 7.41
C LEU A 77 -7.26 -26.16 8.29
N ILE A 78 -7.81 -25.89 9.47
CA ILE A 78 -8.31 -26.92 10.38
C ILE A 78 -9.34 -27.81 9.68
N THR A 79 -10.26 -27.19 8.95
CA THR A 79 -11.30 -27.89 8.19
C THR A 79 -10.71 -28.75 7.08
N SER A 80 -9.73 -28.23 6.32
CA SER A 80 -9.10 -28.98 5.23
C SER A 80 -8.28 -30.17 5.74
N VAL A 81 -7.55 -29.98 6.84
CA VAL A 81 -6.76 -31.03 7.49
C VAL A 81 -7.66 -32.13 8.04
N GLN A 82 -8.73 -31.78 8.76
CA GLN A 82 -9.69 -32.78 9.25
C GLN A 82 -10.29 -33.61 8.12
N GLN A 83 -10.64 -32.96 7.01
CA GLN A 83 -11.14 -33.65 5.84
C GLN A 83 -10.09 -34.60 5.24
N ALA A 84 -8.84 -34.15 5.10
CA ALA A 84 -7.75 -34.99 4.64
C ALA A 84 -7.54 -36.23 5.52
N VAL A 85 -7.60 -36.08 6.85
CA VAL A 85 -7.46 -37.19 7.80
C VAL A 85 -8.64 -38.17 7.72
N LYS A 86 -9.86 -37.68 7.57
CA LYS A 86 -11.04 -38.53 7.33
C LYS A 86 -10.86 -39.35 6.05
N GLU A 87 -10.36 -38.73 4.98
CA GLU A 87 -10.11 -39.41 3.71
C GLU A 87 -8.98 -40.45 3.74
N VAL A 88 -8.02 -40.32 4.67
CA VAL A 88 -6.97 -41.33 4.89
C VAL A 88 -7.57 -42.63 5.46
N GLY A 89 -8.73 -42.56 6.12
CA GLY A 89 -9.45 -43.72 6.65
C GLY A 89 -9.33 -43.90 8.17
N PHE A 90 -8.98 -42.85 8.92
CA PHE A 90 -9.13 -42.86 10.37
C PHE A 90 -10.61 -43.03 10.74
N ALA A 91 -10.89 -43.93 11.68
CA ALA A 91 -12.25 -44.30 12.08
C ALA A 91 -12.89 -43.24 13.01
N GLN A 92 -12.08 -42.49 13.75
CA GLN A 92 -12.50 -41.30 14.48
C GLN A 92 -11.54 -40.14 14.19
N VAL A 93 -12.07 -38.93 13.98
CA VAL A 93 -11.31 -37.69 13.82
C VAL A 93 -11.99 -36.61 14.64
N GLU A 94 -11.26 -36.02 15.58
CA GLU A 94 -11.75 -35.01 16.52
C GLU A 94 -10.83 -33.79 16.52
N PHE A 95 -11.40 -32.66 16.93
CA PHE A 95 -10.64 -31.45 17.22
C PHE A 95 -10.82 -31.10 18.68
N ALA A 96 -9.71 -30.82 19.36
CA ALA A 96 -9.70 -30.29 20.71
C ALA A 96 -8.87 -29.00 20.74
N PHE A 97 -9.06 -28.15 21.73
CA PHE A 97 -8.18 -27.00 21.94
C PHE A 97 -7.90 -26.78 23.43
N THR A 98 -6.81 -26.08 23.71
CA THR A 98 -6.46 -25.63 25.07
C THR A 98 -6.00 -24.19 25.05
N THR A 99 -6.04 -23.54 26.22
CA THR A 99 -5.53 -22.18 26.38
C THR A 99 -4.04 -22.20 26.68
N ILE A 100 -3.27 -21.46 25.87
CA ILE A 100 -1.83 -21.25 26.06
C ILE A 100 -1.59 -19.74 25.92
N PRO A 101 -1.39 -19.00 27.03
CA PRO A 101 -1.28 -17.54 27.00
C PRO A 101 -0.18 -16.99 26.09
N THR A 102 0.86 -17.77 25.83
CA THR A 102 1.99 -17.39 24.97
C THR A 102 1.78 -17.70 23.50
N TYR A 103 0.70 -18.39 23.13
CA TYR A 103 0.38 -18.73 21.74
C TYR A 103 -0.58 -17.69 21.13
N PRO A 104 -0.56 -17.44 19.80
CA PRO A 104 -1.45 -16.48 19.15
C PRO A 104 -2.93 -16.65 19.55
N CYS A 105 -3.57 -15.52 19.90
CA CYS A 105 -4.94 -15.46 20.41
C CYS A 105 -5.19 -16.27 21.71
N GLY A 106 -4.13 -16.69 22.42
CA GLY A 106 -4.21 -17.36 23.71
C GLY A 106 -4.65 -18.83 23.68
N GLN A 107 -4.66 -19.47 22.50
CA GLN A 107 -5.15 -20.85 22.33
C GLN A 107 -4.36 -21.65 21.29
N ILE A 108 -4.27 -22.96 21.47
CA ILE A 108 -3.80 -23.89 20.43
C ILE A 108 -4.77 -25.07 20.30
N GLY A 109 -4.94 -25.55 19.07
CA GLY A 109 -5.73 -26.72 18.73
C GLY A 109 -4.90 -28.00 18.64
N PHE A 110 -5.58 -29.13 18.73
CA PHE A 110 -5.06 -30.47 18.55
C PHE A 110 -5.99 -31.23 17.61
N LEU A 111 -5.42 -31.76 16.54
CA LEU A 111 -6.09 -32.74 15.71
C LEU A 111 -5.83 -34.13 16.28
N LEU A 112 -6.90 -34.82 16.66
CA LEU A 112 -6.85 -36.15 17.25
C LEU A 112 -7.53 -37.14 16.31
N ALA A 113 -6.89 -38.28 16.04
CA ALA A 113 -7.51 -39.30 15.21
C ALA A 113 -7.17 -40.73 15.65
N ALA A 114 -8.08 -41.66 15.43
CA ALA A 114 -7.98 -43.05 15.87
C ALA A 114 -8.20 -44.04 14.72
N LYS A 115 -7.38 -45.10 14.68
CA LYS A 115 -7.65 -46.26 13.81
C LYS A 115 -8.69 -47.17 14.46
N ALA A 116 -9.43 -47.89 13.62
CA ALA A 116 -10.29 -48.97 14.09
C ALA A 116 -9.47 -50.06 14.80
N THR A 117 -10.04 -50.65 15.84
CA THR A 117 -9.40 -51.73 16.63
C THR A 117 -9.24 -53.03 15.83
N SER A 118 -10.08 -53.24 14.81
CA SER A 118 -9.99 -54.36 13.88
C SER A 118 -10.49 -53.93 12.50
N PRO A 119 -9.97 -54.47 11.38
CA PRO A 119 -10.51 -54.21 10.05
C PRO A 119 -12.01 -54.52 9.91
N ASN A 120 -12.53 -55.41 10.76
CA ASN A 120 -13.92 -55.89 10.72
C ASN A 120 -14.79 -55.35 11.87
N SER A 121 -14.26 -54.48 12.74
CA SER A 121 -15.02 -53.84 13.81
C SER A 121 -14.75 -52.33 13.81
N PRO A 122 -15.78 -51.48 13.64
CA PRO A 122 -15.64 -50.04 13.71
C PRO A 122 -15.45 -49.53 15.14
N GLU A 123 -15.32 -50.41 16.14
CA GLU A 123 -15.06 -50.00 17.52
C GLU A 123 -13.76 -49.20 17.59
N VAL A 124 -13.89 -47.97 18.10
CA VAL A 124 -12.82 -47.01 18.33
C VAL A 124 -12.82 -46.60 19.80
N TYR A 125 -11.64 -46.33 20.35
CA TYR A 125 -11.55 -45.66 21.64
C TYR A 125 -12.12 -44.25 21.51
N ASN A 126 -13.04 -43.89 22.39
CA ASN A 126 -13.61 -42.55 22.39
C ASN A 126 -12.57 -41.52 22.86
N LEU A 127 -12.00 -40.77 21.92
CA LEU A 127 -10.98 -39.75 22.20
C LEU A 127 -11.44 -38.65 23.18
N LYS A 128 -12.76 -38.43 23.30
CA LYS A 128 -13.35 -37.42 24.22
C LYS A 128 -13.38 -37.90 25.67
N GLU A 129 -13.26 -39.20 25.90
CA GLU A 129 -13.29 -39.78 27.24
C GLU A 129 -11.86 -40.10 27.72
N PRO A 130 -11.39 -39.45 28.80
CA PRO A 130 -10.03 -39.63 29.28
C PRO A 130 -9.86 -40.98 29.99
N VAL A 131 -8.68 -41.59 29.83
CA VAL A 131 -8.27 -42.75 30.64
C VAL A 131 -7.93 -42.32 32.07
N THR A 132 -8.15 -43.21 33.03
CA THR A 132 -7.84 -42.93 34.45
C THR A 132 -6.33 -42.94 34.67
N LEU A 133 -5.77 -41.80 35.10
CA LEU A 133 -4.36 -41.67 35.45
C LEU A 133 -4.13 -41.72 36.97
N PRO A 134 -2.96 -42.16 37.46
CA PRO A 134 -2.60 -42.10 38.87
C PRO A 134 -2.73 -40.67 39.45
N GLN A 135 -3.31 -40.55 40.65
CA GLN A 135 -3.47 -39.26 41.32
C GLN A 135 -2.11 -38.59 41.58
N GLY A 136 -2.04 -37.27 41.39
CA GLY A 136 -0.85 -36.46 41.70
C GLY A 136 0.18 -36.28 40.58
N LEU A 137 -0.02 -36.87 39.39
CA LEU A 137 0.90 -36.72 38.25
C LEU A 137 0.72 -35.42 37.46
N ASN A 138 -0.50 -34.85 37.45
CA ASN A 138 -0.85 -33.71 36.61
C ASN A 138 -1.16 -32.46 37.45
N ARG A 139 -0.65 -31.30 37.02
CA ARG A 139 -0.93 -29.99 37.64
C ARG A 139 -2.01 -29.18 36.90
N TYR A 140 -2.19 -29.43 35.62
CA TYR A 140 -3.12 -28.71 34.74
C TYR A 140 -4.23 -29.63 34.21
N TRP A 141 -3.84 -30.79 33.69
CA TRP A 141 -4.78 -31.75 33.11
C TRP A 141 -5.64 -32.43 34.19
N SER A 142 -6.94 -32.55 33.91
CA SER A 142 -7.90 -33.36 34.67
C SER A 142 -8.93 -33.98 33.71
N PRO A 143 -9.67 -35.02 34.10
CA PRO A 143 -10.71 -35.60 33.26
C PRO A 143 -11.77 -34.58 32.79
N VAL A 144 -12.08 -33.60 33.63
CA VAL A 144 -13.04 -32.53 33.28
C VAL A 144 -12.44 -31.58 32.25
N VAL A 145 -11.17 -31.17 32.42
CA VAL A 145 -10.45 -30.34 31.44
C VAL A 145 -10.31 -31.05 30.10
N HIS A 146 -10.05 -32.37 30.12
CA HIS A 146 -10.00 -33.19 28.91
C HIS A 146 -11.33 -33.16 28.16
N ARG A 147 -12.46 -33.40 28.82
CA ARG A 147 -13.77 -33.33 28.14
C ARG A 147 -14.06 -31.92 27.61
N ALA A 148 -13.70 -30.90 28.38
CA ALA A 148 -13.92 -29.51 28.01
C ALA A 148 -13.11 -29.07 26.78
N SER A 149 -11.95 -29.67 26.51
CA SER A 149 -11.14 -29.31 25.34
C SER A 149 -11.83 -29.62 24.00
N PHE A 150 -12.80 -30.55 23.98
CA PHE A 150 -13.62 -30.88 22.82
C PHE A 150 -14.89 -30.02 22.68
N VAL A 151 -15.17 -29.12 23.63
CA VAL A 151 -16.34 -28.24 23.60
C VAL A 151 -15.96 -26.95 22.88
N LEU A 152 -16.23 -26.89 21.57
CA LEU A 152 -15.82 -25.78 20.72
C LEU A 152 -16.75 -24.56 20.86
N PRO A 153 -16.22 -23.33 20.72
CA PRO A 153 -17.05 -22.15 20.51
C PRO A 153 -18.00 -22.33 19.32
N GLU A 154 -19.20 -21.76 19.40
CA GLU A 154 -20.26 -22.01 18.40
C GLU A 154 -19.84 -21.67 16.96
N PHE A 155 -19.04 -20.62 16.76
CA PHE A 155 -18.56 -20.26 15.43
C PHE A 155 -17.62 -21.30 14.82
N SER A 156 -16.77 -21.91 15.67
CA SER A 156 -15.85 -22.96 15.26
C SER A 156 -16.59 -24.26 15.02
N ARG A 157 -17.49 -24.64 15.94
CA ARG A 157 -18.34 -25.81 15.84
C ARG A 157 -19.16 -25.79 14.55
N ALA A 158 -19.88 -24.70 14.29
CA ALA A 158 -20.71 -24.57 13.09
C ALA A 158 -19.91 -24.70 11.80
N LEU A 159 -18.70 -24.16 11.74
CA LEU A 159 -17.87 -24.29 10.54
C LEU A 159 -17.31 -25.71 10.39
N ILE A 160 -16.78 -26.30 11.46
CA ILE A 160 -16.15 -27.63 11.46
C ILE A 160 -17.16 -28.76 11.23
N GLU A 161 -18.32 -28.69 11.89
CA GLU A 161 -19.32 -29.76 11.89
C GLU A 161 -20.38 -29.59 10.81
N GLU A 162 -20.79 -28.35 10.51
CA GLU A 162 -21.91 -28.06 9.60
C GLU A 162 -21.46 -27.36 8.30
N GLY A 163 -20.21 -26.94 8.19
CA GLY A 163 -19.74 -26.11 7.07
C GLY A 163 -20.34 -24.70 7.05
N LYS A 164 -20.91 -24.24 8.17
CA LYS A 164 -21.59 -22.94 8.29
C LYS A 164 -20.67 -21.91 8.95
N ASP A 165 -20.34 -20.86 8.21
CA ASP A 165 -19.52 -19.76 8.73
C ASP A 165 -20.35 -18.84 9.64
N LEU A 166 -20.08 -18.91 10.94
CA LEU A 166 -20.62 -18.03 11.99
C LEU A 166 -19.51 -17.18 12.63
N THR A 167 -18.35 -17.04 11.97
CA THR A 167 -17.22 -16.28 12.52
C THR A 167 -17.66 -14.85 12.88
N PRO A 168 -17.29 -14.34 14.07
CA PRO A 168 -17.61 -12.96 14.42
C PRO A 168 -16.97 -12.00 13.41
N LYS A 169 -17.80 -11.14 12.82
CA LYS A 169 -17.30 -10.04 11.98
C LYS A 169 -16.76 -8.95 12.89
N PHE A 170 -15.46 -8.98 13.15
CA PHE A 170 -14.79 -7.93 13.90
C PHE A 170 -14.70 -6.64 13.06
N GLY A 171 -15.27 -5.55 13.58
CA GLY A 171 -15.30 -4.25 12.92
C GLY A 171 -16.39 -3.35 13.50
N ALA A 172 -16.35 -2.06 13.19
CA ALA A 172 -17.36 -1.08 13.63
C ALA A 172 -18.69 -1.28 12.87
N SER A 173 -19.42 -2.36 13.17
CA SER A 173 -20.83 -2.48 12.80
C SER A 173 -21.69 -1.80 13.87
N LEU A 174 -21.51 -0.48 14.04
CA LEU A 174 -22.53 0.31 14.72
C LEU A 174 -23.78 0.29 13.83
N ALA A 175 -24.95 0.04 14.40
CA ALA A 175 -26.20 0.21 13.65
C ALA A 175 -26.35 1.69 13.25
N PRO A 176 -26.99 2.03 12.11
CA PRO A 176 -27.23 3.41 11.73
C PRO A 176 -28.01 4.13 12.84
N SER A 177 -27.50 5.25 13.34
CA SER A 177 -28.11 6.02 14.43
C SER A 177 -28.29 7.51 14.09
N GLY A 178 -28.10 7.89 12.82
CA GLY A 178 -28.18 9.27 12.35
C GLY A 178 -28.71 9.39 10.91
N ALA A 179 -28.80 10.63 10.43
CA ALA A 179 -29.23 10.91 9.06
C ALA A 179 -28.25 10.31 8.04
N THR A 180 -28.79 9.63 7.03
CA THR A 180 -27.99 9.05 5.96
C THR A 180 -27.25 10.14 5.17
N LYS A 181 -25.95 9.94 4.93
CA LYS A 181 -25.13 10.81 4.08
C LYS A 181 -24.75 10.07 2.80
N LYS A 182 -24.98 10.69 1.65
CA LYS A 182 -24.65 10.14 0.33
C LYS A 182 -23.37 10.77 -0.18
N VAL A 183 -22.37 9.94 -0.46
CA VAL A 183 -21.05 10.37 -0.93
C VAL A 183 -20.81 9.82 -2.33
N LEU A 184 -20.45 10.68 -3.29
CA LEU A 184 -20.05 10.28 -4.63
C LEU A 184 -18.52 10.24 -4.71
N LEU A 185 -17.95 9.07 -4.99
CA LEU A 185 -16.52 8.91 -5.25
C LEU A 185 -16.27 8.78 -6.76
N LEU A 186 -15.68 9.82 -7.35
CA LEU A 186 -15.22 9.81 -8.73
C LEU A 186 -13.82 9.20 -8.79
N GLY A 187 -13.70 8.03 -9.43
CA GLY A 187 -12.43 7.32 -9.61
C GLY A 187 -12.27 6.06 -8.76
N SER A 188 -11.71 5.01 -9.37
CA SER A 188 -11.44 3.71 -8.74
C SER A 188 -9.96 3.32 -8.90
N GLY A 189 -9.07 4.32 -8.92
CA GLY A 189 -7.63 4.09 -9.00
C GLY A 189 -7.04 3.58 -7.68
N TYR A 190 -5.72 3.37 -7.64
CA TYR A 190 -5.00 2.81 -6.49
C TYR A 190 -5.28 3.52 -5.15
N VAL A 191 -5.46 4.84 -5.16
CA VAL A 191 -5.68 5.67 -3.96
C VAL A 191 -7.14 5.68 -3.47
N ALA A 192 -8.07 5.16 -4.26
CA ALA A 192 -9.50 5.26 -3.97
C ALA A 192 -9.93 4.35 -2.81
N ARG A 193 -9.30 3.18 -2.67
CA ARG A 193 -9.73 2.16 -1.72
C ARG A 193 -9.60 2.58 -0.25
N PRO A 194 -8.47 3.12 0.24
CA PRO A 194 -8.37 3.56 1.64
C PRO A 194 -9.36 4.68 1.97
N CYS A 195 -9.60 5.60 1.03
CA CYS A 195 -10.62 6.63 1.17
C CYS A 195 -12.01 6.01 1.29
N ALA A 196 -12.39 5.15 0.34
CA ALA A 196 -13.68 4.49 0.31
C ALA A 196 -13.94 3.63 1.56
N GLU A 197 -12.94 2.86 2.01
CA GLU A 197 -13.00 2.08 3.25
C GLU A 197 -13.24 2.97 4.46
N TYR A 198 -12.53 4.10 4.58
CA TYR A 198 -12.74 5.04 5.68
C TYR A 198 -14.16 5.62 5.69
N ILE A 199 -14.70 6.02 4.53
CA ILE A 199 -16.07 6.56 4.43
C ILE A 199 -17.12 5.56 4.91
N VAL A 200 -17.02 4.30 4.49
CA VAL A 200 -18.03 3.29 4.84
C VAL A 200 -17.89 2.75 6.26
N ARG A 201 -16.84 3.10 7.02
CA ARG A 201 -16.76 2.80 8.47
C ARG A 201 -17.90 3.45 9.25
N ASN A 202 -18.38 4.62 8.82
CA ASN A 202 -19.58 5.22 9.38
C ASN A 202 -20.83 4.53 8.80
N PRO A 203 -21.68 3.90 9.62
CA PRO A 203 -22.84 3.16 9.13
C PRO A 203 -23.92 4.06 8.51
N ASN A 204 -23.88 5.37 8.76
CA ASN A 204 -24.81 6.33 8.18
C ASN A 204 -24.41 6.74 6.75
N ASN A 205 -23.20 6.40 6.29
CA ASN A 205 -22.74 6.76 4.96
C ASN A 205 -23.15 5.73 3.90
N GLN A 206 -23.63 6.22 2.77
CA GLN A 206 -23.82 5.48 1.52
C GLN A 206 -22.83 6.01 0.49
N LEU A 207 -22.11 5.09 -0.18
CA LEU A 207 -21.07 5.44 -1.13
C LEU A 207 -21.50 5.06 -2.54
N THR A 208 -21.42 5.98 -3.49
CA THR A 208 -21.52 5.68 -4.92
C THR A 208 -20.13 5.77 -5.54
N ILE A 209 -19.65 4.69 -6.16
CA ILE A 209 -18.34 4.64 -6.81
C ILE A 209 -18.55 4.77 -8.31
N ALA A 210 -18.07 5.86 -8.90
CA ALA A 210 -18.31 6.19 -10.29
C ALA A 210 -17.01 6.18 -11.11
N CYS A 211 -17.02 5.42 -12.21
CA CYS A 211 -15.92 5.33 -13.16
C CYS A 211 -16.43 5.20 -14.58
N ARG A 212 -15.61 5.55 -15.58
CA ARG A 212 -15.98 5.30 -16.98
C ARG A 212 -16.24 3.82 -17.25
N THR A 213 -15.36 2.95 -16.76
CA THR A 213 -15.51 1.49 -16.87
C THR A 213 -16.26 0.94 -15.66
N LEU A 214 -17.48 0.42 -15.86
CA LEU A 214 -18.33 -0.12 -14.78
C LEU A 214 -17.63 -1.23 -13.96
N ALA A 215 -16.94 -2.14 -14.65
CA ALA A 215 -16.25 -3.26 -14.00
C ALA A 215 -15.23 -2.78 -12.95
N SER A 216 -14.52 -1.67 -13.20
CA SER A 216 -13.57 -1.11 -12.23
C SER A 216 -14.25 -0.60 -10.97
N ALA A 217 -15.42 0.04 -11.10
CA ALA A 217 -16.22 0.46 -9.97
C ALA A 217 -16.79 -0.74 -9.19
N GLN A 218 -17.26 -1.78 -9.89
CA GLN A 218 -17.78 -3.01 -9.28
C GLN A 218 -16.72 -3.75 -8.46
N THR A 219 -15.49 -3.87 -8.99
CA THR A 219 -14.38 -4.47 -8.25
C THR A 219 -14.14 -3.75 -6.92
N LEU A 220 -14.07 -2.42 -6.94
CA LEU A 220 -13.88 -1.64 -5.71
C LEU A 220 -15.07 -1.76 -4.75
N ALA A 221 -16.30 -1.68 -5.26
CA ALA A 221 -17.53 -1.76 -4.46
C ALA A 221 -17.74 -3.14 -3.81
N SER A 222 -17.32 -4.23 -4.46
CA SER A 222 -17.55 -5.60 -3.98
C SER A 222 -16.99 -5.88 -2.57
N ALA A 223 -15.95 -5.16 -2.17
CA ALA A 223 -15.31 -5.28 -0.87
C ALA A 223 -15.88 -4.32 0.20
N LEU A 224 -16.87 -3.47 -0.15
CA LEU A 224 -17.30 -2.35 0.67
C LEU A 224 -18.81 -2.41 0.97
N PRO A 225 -19.23 -2.36 2.26
CA PRO A 225 -20.63 -2.29 2.60
C PRO A 225 -21.24 -0.95 2.13
N ARG A 226 -22.54 -0.96 1.82
CA ARG A 226 -23.31 0.25 1.43
C ARG A 226 -22.69 1.02 0.26
N SER A 227 -22.06 0.31 -0.66
CA SER A 227 -21.44 0.89 -1.85
C SER A 227 -22.20 0.51 -3.12
N THR A 228 -22.39 1.48 -4.03
CA THR A 228 -23.10 1.31 -5.30
C THR A 228 -22.16 1.66 -6.46
N PRO A 229 -21.78 0.70 -7.32
CA PRO A 229 -20.95 1.00 -8.48
C PRO A 229 -21.78 1.55 -9.65
N VAL A 230 -21.29 2.61 -10.30
CA VAL A 230 -21.94 3.20 -11.48
C VAL A 230 -20.93 3.50 -12.59
N SER A 231 -21.41 3.47 -13.85
CA SER A 231 -20.64 4.00 -14.98
C SER A 231 -20.94 5.48 -15.13
N LEU A 232 -19.89 6.31 -15.14
CA LEU A 232 -19.99 7.75 -15.34
C LEU A 232 -18.77 8.25 -16.12
N ASP A 233 -19.03 8.86 -17.28
CA ASP A 233 -18.03 9.68 -17.97
C ASP A 233 -18.17 11.12 -17.50
N VAL A 234 -17.13 11.63 -16.86
CA VAL A 234 -17.09 13.02 -16.36
C VAL A 234 -17.15 14.05 -17.49
N ASN A 235 -16.83 13.68 -18.74
CA ASN A 235 -17.01 14.56 -19.90
C ASN A 235 -18.49 14.73 -20.29
N ASN A 236 -19.38 13.85 -19.84
CA ASN A 236 -20.81 14.03 -20.00
C ASN A 236 -21.34 14.95 -18.90
N THR A 237 -21.37 16.25 -19.18
CA THR A 237 -21.79 17.29 -18.23
C THR A 237 -23.15 17.01 -17.60
N ALA A 238 -24.16 16.60 -18.39
CA ALA A 238 -25.50 16.36 -17.86
C ALA A 238 -25.53 15.16 -16.89
N ALA A 239 -24.80 14.09 -17.22
CA ALA A 239 -24.67 12.93 -16.33
C ALA A 239 -23.90 13.26 -15.06
N LEU A 240 -22.82 14.04 -15.17
CA LEU A 240 -22.03 14.49 -14.02
C LEU A 240 -22.86 15.37 -13.10
N GLU A 241 -23.53 16.40 -13.62
CA GLU A 241 -24.38 17.29 -12.84
C GLU A 241 -25.48 16.52 -12.11
N LYS A 242 -26.13 15.57 -12.78
CA LYS A 242 -27.15 14.71 -12.17
C LYS A 242 -26.55 13.90 -11.01
N ALA A 243 -25.44 13.21 -11.26
CA ALA A 243 -24.79 12.39 -10.24
C ALA A 243 -24.37 13.24 -9.03
N VAL A 244 -23.77 14.40 -9.26
CA VAL A 244 -23.34 15.31 -8.17
C VAL A 244 -24.54 15.80 -7.36
N ALA A 245 -25.66 16.14 -8.00
CA ALA A 245 -26.87 16.62 -7.32
C ALA A 245 -27.59 15.58 -6.46
N GLU A 246 -27.36 14.28 -6.70
CA GLU A 246 -27.96 13.19 -5.92
C GLU A 246 -27.21 12.89 -4.60
N HIS A 247 -26.10 13.59 -4.34
CA HIS A 247 -25.18 13.34 -3.22
C HIS A 247 -24.91 14.60 -2.39
N ASP A 248 -24.56 14.42 -1.12
CA ASP A 248 -24.24 15.49 -0.17
C ASP A 248 -22.80 16.01 -0.34
N LEU A 249 -21.89 15.15 -0.82
CA LEU A 249 -20.48 15.46 -1.05
C LEU A 249 -19.91 14.62 -2.19
N VAL A 250 -19.01 15.22 -2.99
CA VAL A 250 -18.27 14.55 -4.06
C VAL A 250 -16.77 14.51 -3.73
N ILE A 251 -16.18 13.33 -3.82
CA ILE A 251 -14.74 13.12 -3.75
C ILE A 251 -14.21 12.94 -5.18
N SER A 252 -13.25 13.77 -5.58
CA SER A 252 -12.64 13.73 -6.93
C SER A 252 -11.23 13.14 -6.88
N LEU A 253 -11.10 11.83 -7.15
CA LEU A 253 -9.84 11.10 -7.27
C LEU A 253 -9.54 10.71 -8.74
N ILE A 254 -9.94 11.58 -9.66
CA ILE A 254 -9.70 11.49 -11.11
C ILE A 254 -8.59 12.47 -11.54
N PRO A 255 -8.12 12.44 -12.80
CA PRO A 255 -7.10 13.38 -13.27
C PRO A 255 -7.47 14.85 -13.02
N TYR A 256 -6.47 15.64 -12.60
CA TYR A 256 -6.67 17.01 -12.13
C TYR A 256 -7.30 17.96 -13.15
N THR A 257 -7.22 17.63 -14.44
CA THR A 257 -7.82 18.39 -15.54
C THR A 257 -9.35 18.47 -15.45
N TYR A 258 -10.00 17.53 -14.73
CA TYR A 258 -11.45 17.47 -14.59
C TYR A 258 -11.98 18.21 -13.35
N HIS A 259 -11.13 18.60 -12.40
CA HIS A 259 -11.59 19.15 -11.12
C HIS A 259 -12.42 20.43 -11.26
N ALA A 260 -12.05 21.33 -12.17
CA ALA A 260 -12.83 22.55 -12.42
C ALA A 260 -14.25 22.24 -12.92
N GLN A 261 -14.42 21.17 -13.71
CA GLN A 261 -15.74 20.75 -14.18
C GLN A 261 -16.58 20.13 -13.05
N VAL A 262 -15.97 19.31 -12.19
CA VAL A 262 -16.63 18.75 -11.01
C VAL A 262 -17.08 19.86 -10.06
N ILE A 263 -16.22 20.86 -9.80
CA ILE A 263 -16.56 22.00 -8.94
C ILE A 263 -17.71 22.82 -9.54
N LYS A 264 -17.73 23.06 -10.86
CA LYS A 264 -18.85 23.74 -11.53
C LYS A 264 -20.17 22.99 -11.35
N ALA A 265 -20.17 21.66 -11.49
CA ALA A 265 -21.35 20.84 -11.24
C ALA A 265 -21.79 20.92 -9.77
N ALA A 266 -20.83 20.90 -8.84
CA ALA A 266 -21.08 20.98 -7.41
C ALA A 266 -21.63 22.34 -6.97
N ILE A 267 -21.17 23.45 -7.57
CA ILE A 267 -21.72 24.79 -7.34
C ILE A 267 -23.20 24.83 -7.74
N LYS A 268 -23.56 24.23 -8.89
CA LYS A 268 -24.94 24.21 -9.39
C LYS A 268 -25.90 23.47 -8.46
N SER A 269 -25.43 22.38 -7.82
CA SER A 269 -26.23 21.56 -6.91
C SER A 269 -26.05 21.90 -5.43
N LYS A 270 -25.15 22.82 -5.09
CA LYS A 270 -24.75 23.14 -3.71
C LYS A 270 -24.15 21.94 -2.95
N THR A 271 -23.34 21.15 -3.64
CA THR A 271 -22.68 19.95 -3.11
C THR A 271 -21.24 20.27 -2.70
N ASN A 272 -20.77 19.75 -1.56
CA ASN A 272 -19.38 19.93 -1.14
C ASN A 272 -18.42 19.07 -2.00
N VAL A 273 -17.14 19.46 -2.07
CA VAL A 273 -16.12 18.77 -2.87
C VAL A 273 -14.84 18.54 -2.06
N VAL A 274 -14.25 17.35 -2.20
CA VAL A 274 -12.92 17.01 -1.69
C VAL A 274 -12.02 16.50 -2.82
N THR A 275 -10.79 16.99 -2.90
CA THR A 275 -9.77 16.50 -3.86
C THR A 275 -8.40 16.37 -3.19
N THR A 276 -7.54 15.49 -3.71
CA THR A 276 -6.15 15.33 -3.25
C THR A 276 -5.14 16.06 -4.13
N SER A 277 -5.62 16.99 -4.97
CA SER A 277 -4.81 17.64 -6.00
C SER A 277 -4.55 19.10 -5.66
N TYR A 278 -3.46 19.63 -6.22
CA TYR A 278 -3.13 21.06 -6.19
C TYR A 278 -4.30 21.93 -6.68
N VAL A 279 -4.49 23.07 -6.02
CA VAL A 279 -5.44 24.08 -6.49
C VAL A 279 -4.88 24.74 -7.77
N SER A 280 -5.51 24.43 -8.90
CA SER A 280 -5.17 25.02 -10.20
C SER A 280 -5.74 26.45 -10.34
N PRO A 281 -5.22 27.29 -11.25
CA PRO A 281 -5.80 28.60 -11.54
C PRO A 281 -7.31 28.53 -11.85
N ALA A 282 -7.73 27.58 -12.67
CA ALA A 282 -9.14 27.36 -13.02
C ALA A 282 -10.02 26.98 -11.81
N MET A 283 -9.44 26.38 -10.77
CA MET A 283 -10.16 26.11 -9.51
C MET A 283 -10.24 27.36 -8.64
N ARG A 284 -9.17 28.17 -8.57
CA ARG A 284 -9.17 29.44 -7.82
C ARG A 284 -10.22 30.42 -8.34
N GLU A 285 -10.43 30.47 -9.65
CA GLU A 285 -11.47 31.30 -10.29
C GLU A 285 -12.90 30.96 -9.82
N LEU A 286 -13.12 29.76 -9.29
CA LEU A 286 -14.42 29.30 -8.80
C LEU A 286 -14.68 29.62 -7.32
N ASP A 287 -13.71 30.21 -6.61
CA ASP A 287 -13.80 30.48 -5.18
C ASP A 287 -14.98 31.38 -4.80
N ALA A 288 -15.16 32.51 -5.50
CA ALA A 288 -16.25 33.44 -5.24
C ALA A 288 -17.62 32.78 -5.43
N ALA A 289 -17.78 32.01 -6.51
CA ALA A 289 -19.02 31.28 -6.79
C ALA A 289 -19.30 30.18 -5.75
N ALA A 290 -18.26 29.45 -5.31
CA ALA A 290 -18.39 28.45 -4.26
C ALA A 290 -18.78 29.06 -2.90
N LYS A 291 -18.23 30.25 -2.57
CA LYS A 291 -18.62 31.03 -1.38
C LYS A 291 -20.07 31.50 -1.43
N GLU A 292 -20.50 32.02 -2.58
CA GLU A 292 -21.86 32.53 -2.79
C GLU A 292 -22.93 31.45 -2.55
N VAL A 293 -22.70 30.23 -3.04
CA VAL A 293 -23.63 29.11 -2.84
C VAL A 293 -23.43 28.36 -1.52
N GLY A 294 -22.40 28.73 -0.74
CA GLY A 294 -22.15 28.19 0.59
C GLY A 294 -21.58 26.77 0.64
N ILE A 295 -20.82 26.35 -0.37
CA ILE A 295 -20.16 25.02 -0.40
C ILE A 295 -18.70 25.09 0.05
N ILE A 296 -18.20 23.96 0.52
CA ILE A 296 -16.79 23.72 0.86
C ILE A 296 -16.16 22.95 -0.30
N VAL A 297 -15.05 23.46 -0.83
CA VAL A 297 -14.20 22.78 -1.82
C VAL A 297 -12.81 22.64 -1.20
N LEU A 298 -12.57 21.51 -0.52
CA LEU A 298 -11.28 21.24 0.12
C LEU A 298 -10.37 20.45 -0.83
N ASN A 299 -9.17 20.96 -1.05
CA ASN A 299 -8.19 20.39 -1.97
C ASN A 299 -6.92 20.02 -1.21
N GLU A 300 -5.92 19.52 -1.95
CA GLU A 300 -4.58 19.35 -1.38
C GLU A 300 -4.56 18.51 -0.10
N ILE A 301 -5.39 17.46 -0.02
CA ILE A 301 -5.52 16.61 1.17
C ILE A 301 -5.23 15.13 0.90
N GLY A 302 -4.10 14.87 0.23
CA GLY A 302 -3.50 13.55 0.07
C GLY A 302 -2.22 13.39 0.89
N LEU A 303 -1.11 13.05 0.22
CA LEU A 303 0.24 12.95 0.80
C LEU A 303 1.07 14.22 0.56
N ASP A 304 1.30 14.53 -0.72
CA ASP A 304 2.11 15.65 -1.22
C ASP A 304 1.48 16.11 -2.56
N PRO A 305 0.41 16.93 -2.51
CA PRO A 305 0.01 17.79 -1.39
C PRO A 305 -1.01 17.14 -0.42
N GLY A 306 -0.82 17.34 0.89
CA GLY A 306 -1.67 16.88 1.98
C GLY A 306 -0.94 16.79 3.32
N ILE A 307 -0.50 15.60 3.70
CA ILE A 307 0.25 15.36 4.96
C ILE A 307 1.43 16.33 5.11
N ASP A 308 2.11 16.65 4.01
CA ASP A 308 3.17 17.65 4.01
C ASP A 308 2.69 19.03 4.50
N HIS A 309 1.51 19.49 4.10
CA HIS A 309 0.93 20.72 4.62
C HIS A 309 0.60 20.63 6.11
N LEU A 310 -0.01 19.52 6.54
CA LEU A 310 -0.45 19.32 7.92
C LEU A 310 0.71 19.51 8.91
N TYR A 311 1.87 18.93 8.60
CA TYR A 311 3.05 19.01 9.46
C TYR A 311 3.93 20.22 9.19
N ALA A 312 3.95 20.79 7.97
CA ALA A 312 4.61 22.06 7.73
C ALA A 312 3.96 23.17 8.56
N VAL A 313 2.63 23.30 8.47
CA VAL A 313 1.87 24.30 9.23
C VAL A 313 2.02 24.09 10.74
N LYS A 314 1.95 22.84 11.23
CA LYS A 314 2.15 22.53 12.65
C LYS A 314 3.49 23.06 13.18
N THR A 315 4.61 22.66 12.58
CA THR A 315 5.93 23.03 13.10
C THR A 315 6.17 24.54 12.96
N ILE A 316 5.72 25.16 11.87
CA ILE A 316 5.84 26.62 11.66
C ILE A 316 5.06 27.39 12.72
N ASP A 317 3.82 27.00 12.99
CA ASP A 317 2.96 27.59 14.04
C ASP A 317 3.62 27.49 15.42
N GLU A 318 4.16 26.32 15.78
CA GLU A 318 4.85 26.10 17.05
C GLU A 318 6.13 26.93 17.21
N VAL A 319 6.86 27.15 16.12
CA VAL A 319 8.04 28.02 16.10
C VAL A 319 7.63 29.48 16.26
N HIS A 320 6.66 29.96 15.49
CA HIS A 320 6.17 31.33 15.57
C HIS A 320 5.55 31.64 16.94
N ALA A 321 4.86 30.68 17.56
CA ALA A 321 4.29 30.82 18.90
C ALA A 321 5.37 31.06 19.99
N LYS A 322 6.62 30.64 19.75
CA LYS A 322 7.78 30.90 20.60
C LYS A 322 8.57 32.15 20.18
N GLY A 323 8.06 32.92 19.23
CA GLY A 323 8.74 34.07 18.64
C GLY A 323 9.91 33.71 17.72
N GLY A 324 10.07 32.43 17.36
CA GLY A 324 11.12 31.98 16.45
C GLY A 324 10.79 32.28 14.99
N LYS A 325 11.84 32.30 14.17
CA LYS A 325 11.78 32.60 12.74
C LYS A 325 12.21 31.41 11.91
N ILE A 326 11.42 31.05 10.91
CA ILE A 326 11.78 30.03 9.92
C ILE A 326 12.73 30.65 8.88
N LYS A 327 14.04 30.44 9.04
CA LYS A 327 15.06 30.94 8.12
C LYS A 327 15.06 30.15 6.81
N LYS A 328 15.03 28.81 6.90
CA LYS A 328 15.04 27.91 5.74
C LYS A 328 14.01 26.80 5.92
N PHE A 329 13.26 26.52 4.86
CA PHE A 329 12.29 25.44 4.79
C PHE A 329 12.59 24.55 3.58
N PHE A 330 12.76 23.26 3.85
CA PHE A 330 12.86 22.22 2.83
C PHE A 330 11.77 21.17 3.07
N SER A 331 11.09 20.75 2.02
CA SER A 331 10.16 19.62 2.04
C SER A 331 10.44 18.70 0.86
N TYR A 332 10.81 17.46 1.15
CA TYR A 332 11.13 16.47 0.12
C TYR A 332 10.33 15.19 0.35
N CYS A 333 9.64 14.76 -0.71
CA CYS A 333 8.76 13.58 -0.67
C CYS A 333 9.05 12.61 -1.82
N GLY A 334 8.95 11.32 -1.57
CA GLY A 334 9.05 10.27 -2.59
C GLY A 334 8.21 9.06 -2.24
N GLY A 335 7.37 8.62 -3.18
CA GLY A 335 6.83 7.26 -3.20
C GLY A 335 7.71 6.39 -4.10
N LEU A 336 8.31 5.36 -3.51
CA LEU A 336 9.41 4.57 -4.07
C LEU A 336 9.16 3.08 -3.74
N PRO A 337 9.78 2.12 -4.43
CA PRO A 337 9.86 0.76 -3.92
C PRO A 337 10.63 0.74 -2.59
N ALA A 338 10.31 -0.19 -1.69
CA ALA A 338 11.18 -0.44 -0.55
C ALA A 338 12.60 -0.79 -1.03
N PRO A 339 13.67 -0.47 -0.29
CA PRO A 339 15.04 -0.59 -0.78
C PRO A 339 15.39 -1.99 -1.33
N GLN A 340 14.89 -3.05 -0.69
CA GLN A 340 15.12 -4.44 -1.14
C GLN A 340 14.42 -4.80 -2.46
N PHE A 341 13.47 -4.00 -2.92
CA PHE A 341 12.71 -4.17 -4.17
C PHE A 341 13.02 -3.05 -5.19
N ALA A 342 14.06 -2.25 -4.95
CA ALA A 342 14.53 -1.20 -5.84
C ALA A 342 15.59 -1.73 -6.84
N ASP A 343 15.37 -2.92 -7.39
CA ASP A 343 16.35 -3.75 -8.11
C ASP A 343 16.30 -3.61 -9.65
N ASN A 344 15.83 -2.46 -10.14
CA ASN A 344 15.72 -2.18 -11.57
C ASN A 344 16.54 -0.92 -11.97
N PRO A 345 16.75 -0.64 -13.27
CA PRO A 345 17.63 0.44 -13.72
C PRO A 345 17.33 1.86 -13.20
N LEU A 346 16.07 2.12 -12.81
CA LEU A 346 15.64 3.39 -12.23
C LEU A 346 15.55 3.35 -10.70
N GLY A 347 15.63 2.17 -10.07
CA GLY A 347 15.25 2.00 -8.67
C GLY A 347 13.81 2.47 -8.42
N TYR A 348 12.91 2.29 -9.38
CA TYR A 348 11.57 2.84 -9.32
C TYR A 348 10.53 1.83 -9.77
N LYS A 349 9.33 1.84 -9.18
CA LYS A 349 8.20 1.02 -9.63
C LYS A 349 6.96 1.87 -9.71
N PHE A 350 6.13 1.62 -10.73
CA PHE A 350 4.95 2.44 -10.99
C PHE A 350 3.77 1.95 -10.18
N SER A 351 3.24 2.87 -9.39
CA SER A 351 2.03 2.70 -8.57
C SER A 351 0.96 3.75 -8.86
N TRP A 352 1.20 4.56 -9.90
CA TRP A 352 0.29 5.50 -10.52
C TRP A 352 0.71 5.69 -11.99
N SER A 353 0.15 6.68 -12.67
CA SER A 353 0.43 6.95 -14.08
C SER A 353 1.92 7.15 -14.35
N SER A 354 2.52 6.23 -15.13
CA SER A 354 3.91 6.30 -15.61
C SER A 354 4.15 7.57 -16.43
N ARG A 355 3.19 7.92 -17.30
CA ARG A 355 3.15 9.16 -18.07
C ARG A 355 3.23 10.39 -17.16
N GLY A 356 2.45 10.40 -16.08
CA GLY A 356 2.46 11.49 -15.09
C GLY A 356 3.82 11.64 -14.42
N VAL A 357 4.48 10.53 -14.05
CA VAL A 357 5.84 10.53 -13.49
C VAL A 357 6.83 11.14 -14.47
N LEU A 358 6.87 10.65 -15.70
CA LEU A 358 7.87 11.08 -16.69
C LEU A 358 7.67 12.54 -17.11
N LEU A 359 6.43 12.99 -17.30
CA LEU A 359 6.15 14.40 -17.60
C LEU A 359 6.50 15.32 -16.44
N ALA A 360 6.36 14.86 -15.20
CA ALA A 360 6.74 15.67 -14.04
C ALA A 360 8.25 16.01 -14.03
N LEU A 361 9.07 15.19 -14.69
CA LEU A 361 10.52 15.39 -14.83
C LEU A 361 10.87 16.47 -15.86
N LEU A 362 9.90 16.91 -16.67
CA LEU A 362 10.02 18.01 -17.63
C LEU A 362 9.39 19.32 -17.13
N ASN A 363 8.85 19.34 -15.91
CA ASN A 363 8.31 20.57 -15.35
C ASN A 363 9.44 21.55 -15.02
N ASN A 364 9.19 22.83 -15.23
CA ASN A 364 10.04 23.86 -14.65
C ASN A 364 9.94 23.82 -13.12
N ALA A 365 11.02 24.19 -12.46
CA ALA A 365 11.04 24.39 -11.02
C ALA A 365 11.35 25.84 -10.68
N SER A 366 10.66 26.41 -9.69
CA SER A 366 10.92 27.74 -9.13
C SER A 366 10.91 27.64 -7.61
N TYR A 367 11.83 28.32 -6.94
CA TYR A 367 11.96 28.27 -5.48
C TYR A 367 12.66 29.52 -4.96
N ILE A 368 12.69 29.69 -3.64
CA ILE A 368 13.40 30.79 -2.99
C ILE A 368 14.70 30.26 -2.41
N GLU A 369 15.81 30.92 -2.72
CA GLU A 369 17.14 30.60 -2.22
C GLU A 369 17.90 31.89 -1.89
N ASN A 370 18.40 31.99 -0.65
CA ASN A 370 19.10 33.16 -0.13
C ASN A 370 18.34 34.48 -0.37
N GLY A 371 17.02 34.44 -0.16
CA GLY A 371 16.10 35.56 -0.30
C GLY A 371 15.76 35.94 -1.75
N LYS A 372 16.23 35.17 -2.75
CA LYS A 372 16.00 35.43 -4.17
C LYS A 372 15.22 34.29 -4.82
N THR A 373 14.37 34.62 -5.79
CA THR A 373 13.74 33.61 -6.62
C THR A 373 14.76 33.00 -7.57
N ALA A 374 14.90 31.68 -7.53
CA ALA A 374 15.66 30.88 -8.47
C ALA A 374 14.69 30.05 -9.33
N SER A 375 15.08 29.79 -10.58
CA SER A 375 14.30 28.94 -11.49
C SER A 375 15.21 28.00 -12.29
N VAL A 376 14.68 26.83 -12.59
CA VAL A 376 15.34 25.75 -13.32
C VAL A 376 14.39 25.28 -14.42
N SER A 377 14.89 25.24 -15.66
CA SER A 377 14.11 24.73 -16.79
C SER A 377 13.91 23.22 -16.68
N GLY A 378 12.81 22.70 -17.20
CA GLY A 378 12.54 21.26 -17.19
C GLY A 378 13.65 20.41 -17.83
N GLN A 379 14.30 20.93 -18.88
CA GLN A 379 15.43 20.25 -19.55
C GLN A 379 16.67 20.11 -18.64
N GLN A 380 16.84 21.02 -17.68
CA GLN A 380 17.96 21.05 -16.74
C GLN A 380 17.57 20.49 -15.36
N LEU A 381 16.30 20.15 -15.12
CA LEU A 381 15.82 19.79 -13.79
C LEU A 381 16.62 18.63 -13.18
N MET A 382 16.86 17.58 -13.96
CA MET A 382 17.59 16.40 -13.48
C MET A 382 19.07 16.68 -13.19
N THR A 383 19.67 17.74 -13.74
CA THR A 383 21.06 18.10 -13.44
C THR A 383 21.20 18.81 -12.09
N THR A 384 20.08 19.25 -11.51
CA THR A 384 20.06 19.87 -10.17
C THR A 384 19.93 18.86 -9.04
N ALA A 385 19.71 17.58 -9.34
CA ALA A 385 19.55 16.55 -8.32
C ALA A 385 20.82 16.41 -7.48
N GLN A 386 20.67 16.48 -6.16
CA GLN A 386 21.78 16.35 -5.20
C GLN A 386 21.49 15.24 -4.19
N PRO A 387 22.52 14.56 -3.64
CA PRO A 387 22.34 13.64 -2.53
C PRO A 387 21.60 14.31 -1.37
N TYR A 388 20.59 13.65 -0.81
CA TYR A 388 19.81 14.17 0.31
C TYR A 388 19.79 13.17 1.46
N TYR A 389 20.46 13.54 2.55
CA TYR A 389 20.63 12.66 3.70
C TYR A 389 19.46 12.79 4.68
N ILE A 390 18.74 11.67 4.87
CA ILE A 390 17.69 11.49 5.88
C ILE A 390 18.15 10.46 6.93
N SER A 391 18.69 9.33 6.48
CA SER A 391 19.19 8.23 7.31
C SER A 391 20.27 7.48 6.53
N PRO A 392 21.28 6.87 7.19
CA PRO A 392 22.35 6.14 6.51
C PRO A 392 21.87 4.93 5.72
N ALA A 393 20.65 4.44 5.97
CA ALA A 393 20.08 3.29 5.25
C ALA A 393 19.62 3.63 3.82
N TYR A 394 19.49 4.91 3.48
CA TYR A 394 18.90 5.33 2.20
C TYR A 394 19.86 6.16 1.35
N ALA A 395 19.98 5.80 0.08
CA ALA A 395 20.75 6.54 -0.91
C ALA A 395 19.84 7.44 -1.75
N PHE A 396 19.27 8.48 -1.13
CA PHE A 396 18.38 9.41 -1.82
C PHE A 396 19.11 10.53 -2.53
N VAL A 397 18.53 10.96 -3.64
CA VAL A 397 18.78 12.22 -4.30
C VAL A 397 17.49 13.03 -4.32
N ALA A 398 17.63 14.35 -4.25
CA ALA A 398 16.54 15.30 -4.22
C ALA A 398 16.70 16.36 -5.30
N TYR A 399 15.59 16.76 -5.91
CA TYR A 399 15.52 17.88 -6.86
C TYR A 399 14.25 18.69 -6.60
N PRO A 400 14.24 20.00 -6.88
CA PRO A 400 13.08 20.85 -6.65
C PRO A 400 11.93 20.48 -7.59
N ASN A 401 10.68 20.71 -7.17
CA ASN A 401 9.49 20.40 -7.97
C ASN A 401 8.62 21.64 -8.14
N ARG A 402 8.10 21.83 -9.37
CA ARG A 402 7.08 22.84 -9.67
C ARG A 402 7.44 24.20 -9.07
N ASP A 403 6.48 24.96 -8.57
CA ASP A 403 6.72 26.26 -7.98
C ASP A 403 6.57 26.22 -6.45
N SER A 404 7.69 26.38 -5.76
CA SER A 404 7.77 26.49 -4.30
C SER A 404 7.59 27.92 -3.80
N THR A 405 7.66 28.93 -4.67
CA THR A 405 7.65 30.34 -4.27
C THR A 405 6.40 30.78 -3.50
N PRO A 406 5.17 30.31 -3.83
CA PRO A 406 3.98 30.73 -3.10
C PRO A 406 3.92 30.23 -1.66
N PHE A 407 4.63 29.13 -1.34
CA PHE A 407 4.60 28.56 0.01
C PHE A 407 5.22 29.45 1.07
N ARG A 408 6.02 30.44 0.67
CA ARG A 408 6.49 31.47 1.59
C ARG A 408 5.33 32.28 2.16
N GLU A 409 4.34 32.60 1.33
CA GLU A 409 3.12 33.31 1.74
C GLU A 409 2.11 32.34 2.35
N PHE A 410 1.87 31.18 1.72
CA PHE A 410 0.86 30.22 2.18
C PHE A 410 1.14 29.72 3.60
N TYR A 411 2.42 29.50 3.95
CA TYR A 411 2.82 29.11 5.30
C TYR A 411 3.18 30.30 6.21
N ARG A 412 2.98 31.54 5.75
CA ARG A 412 3.23 32.76 6.54
C ARG A 412 4.68 32.88 7.05
N ILE A 413 5.64 32.45 6.25
CA ILE A 413 7.09 32.58 6.50
C ILE A 413 7.69 33.71 5.64
N ASN A 414 6.94 34.78 5.47
CA ASN A 414 7.24 35.93 4.62
C ASN A 414 7.55 37.21 5.42
N SER A 415 7.67 37.12 6.74
CA SER A 415 8.07 38.25 7.58
C SER A 415 9.55 38.61 7.39
N GLU A 416 9.98 39.76 7.92
CA GLU A 416 11.36 40.22 7.78
C GLU A 416 12.34 39.24 8.46
N GLY A 417 13.27 38.71 7.67
CA GLY A 417 14.23 37.71 8.09
C GLY A 417 13.70 36.27 8.07
N GLU A 418 12.55 35.99 7.47
CA GLU A 418 12.01 34.64 7.28
C GLU A 418 11.92 34.21 5.81
N GLY A 419 11.91 32.89 5.61
CA GLY A 419 11.74 32.27 4.31
C GLY A 419 12.85 32.63 3.33
N GLU A 420 14.09 32.74 3.81
CA GLU A 420 15.27 33.00 2.97
C GLU A 420 15.52 31.84 2.01
N THR A 421 15.16 30.62 2.41
CA THR A 421 15.13 29.46 1.52
C THR A 421 13.80 28.73 1.69
N VAL A 422 13.10 28.47 0.59
CA VAL A 422 11.82 27.74 0.56
C VAL A 422 11.83 26.81 -0.65
N ILE A 423 12.06 25.52 -0.40
CA ILE A 423 12.17 24.50 -1.46
C ILE A 423 11.28 23.31 -1.13
N ARG A 424 10.37 22.99 -2.06
CA ARG A 424 9.68 21.70 -2.12
C ARG A 424 10.25 20.88 -3.27
N GLY A 425 10.39 19.58 -3.08
CA GLY A 425 11.03 18.72 -4.09
C GLY A 425 10.67 17.24 -3.99
N THR A 426 11.18 16.48 -4.96
CA THR A 426 11.00 15.02 -5.04
C THR A 426 12.23 14.30 -4.50
N LEU A 427 12.02 13.18 -3.82
CA LEU A 427 13.05 12.17 -3.54
C LEU A 427 13.01 11.04 -4.58
N ARG A 428 14.19 10.62 -5.02
CA ARG A 428 14.45 9.40 -5.80
C ARG A 428 15.67 8.68 -5.25
N TYR A 429 15.85 7.41 -5.59
CA TYR A 429 17.12 6.74 -5.35
C TYR A 429 18.20 7.26 -6.30
N GLN A 430 19.46 7.18 -5.84
CA GLN A 430 20.64 7.46 -6.66
C GLN A 430 20.59 6.73 -8.01
N GLY A 431 21.15 7.36 -9.04
CA GLY A 431 21.16 6.84 -10.42
C GLY A 431 19.87 7.11 -11.22
N PHE A 432 18.72 7.37 -10.57
CA PHE A 432 17.47 7.72 -11.27
C PHE A 432 17.62 8.96 -12.17
N PRO A 433 18.12 10.13 -11.70
CA PRO A 433 18.13 11.35 -12.51
C PRO A 433 19.03 11.23 -13.75
N ALA A 434 20.19 10.58 -13.61
CA ALA A 434 21.12 10.37 -14.72
C ALA A 434 20.52 9.49 -15.82
N PHE A 435 19.80 8.43 -15.44
CA PHE A 435 19.12 7.55 -16.39
C PHE A 435 18.00 8.28 -17.14
N VAL A 436 17.17 9.04 -16.42
CA VAL A 436 16.09 9.83 -17.02
C VAL A 436 16.65 10.90 -17.95
N LYS A 437 17.75 11.56 -17.57
CA LYS A 437 18.40 12.57 -18.41
C LYS A 437 18.81 12.00 -19.77
N VAL A 438 19.32 10.76 -19.80
CA VAL A 438 19.62 10.08 -21.07
C VAL A 438 18.34 9.80 -21.86
N LEU A 439 17.24 9.37 -21.23
CA LEU A 439 15.96 9.21 -21.93
C LEU A 439 15.46 10.54 -22.55
N VAL A 440 15.64 11.66 -21.85
CA VAL A 440 15.34 13.01 -22.35
C VAL A 440 16.23 13.35 -23.54
N ASP A 441 17.54 13.14 -23.44
CA ASP A 441 18.50 13.45 -24.51
C ASP A 441 18.24 12.63 -25.78
N LEU A 442 17.73 11.41 -25.62
CA LEU A 442 17.33 10.54 -26.72
C LEU A 442 15.94 10.85 -27.28
N GLY A 443 15.21 11.82 -26.73
CA GLY A 443 13.90 12.25 -27.21
C GLY A 443 12.72 11.33 -26.81
N TRP A 444 12.92 10.40 -25.88
CA TRP A 444 11.86 9.45 -25.50
C TRP A 444 10.67 10.08 -24.79
N LEU A 445 10.83 11.28 -24.20
CA LEU A 445 9.75 11.98 -23.51
C LEU A 445 8.94 12.90 -24.45
N ASP A 446 9.12 12.76 -25.77
CA ASP A 446 8.35 13.49 -26.78
C ASP A 446 6.87 13.03 -26.79
N THR A 447 5.97 14.02 -26.71
CA THR A 447 4.51 13.85 -26.70
C THR A 447 3.87 14.14 -28.05
N THR A 448 4.65 14.52 -29.06
CA THR A 448 4.14 14.77 -30.40
C THR A 448 3.81 13.45 -31.10
N PRO A 449 2.62 13.33 -31.71
CA PRO A 449 2.26 12.15 -32.49
C PRO A 449 3.27 11.86 -33.61
N LYS A 450 3.58 10.58 -33.81
CA LYS A 450 4.46 10.10 -34.87
C LYS A 450 3.71 9.11 -35.74
N GLU A 451 3.31 9.51 -36.94
CA GLU A 451 2.57 8.65 -37.87
C GLU A 451 3.30 7.35 -38.25
N TRP A 452 4.62 7.35 -38.12
CA TRP A 452 5.46 6.20 -38.45
C TRP A 452 5.60 5.16 -37.34
N LEU A 453 5.13 5.47 -36.13
CA LEU A 453 5.18 4.55 -34.98
C LEU A 453 4.10 3.47 -35.16
N SER A 454 4.48 2.27 -35.59
CA SER A 454 3.57 1.15 -35.81
C SER A 454 4.03 -0.14 -35.10
N ASN A 455 3.11 -1.08 -34.92
CA ASN A 455 3.38 -2.40 -34.36
C ASN A 455 4.25 -3.32 -35.24
N ASP A 456 4.54 -2.92 -36.48
CA ASP A 456 5.48 -3.61 -37.36
C ASP A 456 6.95 -3.29 -37.04
N LEU A 457 7.20 -2.26 -36.21
CA LEU A 457 8.54 -1.87 -35.80
C LEU A 457 8.95 -2.57 -34.52
N SER A 458 10.22 -2.98 -34.47
CA SER A 458 10.88 -3.40 -33.24
C SER A 458 11.46 -2.22 -32.46
N TRP A 459 11.76 -2.44 -31.18
CA TRP A 459 12.39 -1.42 -30.33
C TRP A 459 13.69 -0.87 -30.93
N ILE A 460 14.57 -1.74 -31.46
CA ILE A 460 15.80 -1.29 -32.10
C ILE A 460 15.53 -0.44 -33.35
N GLN A 461 14.50 -0.78 -34.14
CA GLN A 461 14.14 0.01 -35.32
C GLN A 461 13.61 1.40 -34.94
N VAL A 462 12.84 1.51 -33.85
CA VAL A 462 12.36 2.81 -33.36
C VAL A 462 13.52 3.68 -32.91
N ILE A 463 14.39 3.21 -32.03
CA ILE A 463 15.49 4.03 -31.51
C ILE A 463 16.47 4.41 -32.63
N SER A 464 16.74 3.49 -33.57
CA SER A 464 17.54 3.78 -34.76
C SER A 464 16.94 4.89 -35.62
N ARG A 465 15.62 4.86 -35.82
CA ARG A 465 14.92 5.90 -36.58
C ARG A 465 14.91 7.25 -35.86
N VAL A 466 14.75 7.27 -34.54
CA VAL A 466 14.86 8.50 -33.72
C VAL A 466 16.27 9.10 -33.83
N LEU A 467 17.29 8.25 -33.84
CA LEU A 467 18.70 8.67 -33.86
C LEU A 467 19.27 8.88 -35.27
N GLY A 468 18.55 8.47 -36.32
CA GLY A 468 18.98 8.59 -37.71
C GLY A 468 20.13 7.65 -38.08
N VAL A 469 20.12 6.41 -37.58
CA VAL A 469 21.17 5.40 -37.80
C VAL A 469 20.59 4.03 -38.15
N ASP A 470 21.44 3.09 -38.57
CA ASP A 470 21.02 1.72 -38.90
C ASP A 470 20.57 0.93 -37.65
N PRO A 471 19.66 -0.06 -37.80
CA PRO A 471 19.16 -0.92 -36.72
C PRO A 471 20.16 -2.01 -36.30
N VAL A 472 21.38 -1.58 -35.95
CA VAL A 472 22.47 -2.42 -35.46
C VAL A 472 22.89 -1.91 -34.08
N GLU A 473 22.88 -2.76 -33.06
CA GLU A 473 23.07 -2.34 -31.67
C GLU A 473 24.35 -1.52 -31.46
N SER A 474 25.48 -1.94 -32.04
CA SER A 474 26.74 -1.20 -31.92
C SER A 474 26.65 0.21 -32.49
N VAL A 475 25.99 0.38 -33.65
CA VAL A 475 25.82 1.69 -34.30
C VAL A 475 24.89 2.59 -33.49
N VAL A 476 23.79 2.03 -32.97
CA VAL A 476 22.87 2.74 -32.08
C VAL A 476 23.59 3.17 -30.79
N LEU A 477 24.38 2.28 -30.20
CA LEU A 477 25.12 2.54 -28.98
C LEU A 477 26.15 3.66 -29.18
N ASP A 478 26.94 3.61 -30.25
CA ASP A 478 27.90 4.68 -30.57
C ASP A 478 27.20 6.04 -30.72
N LYS A 479 26.02 6.03 -31.36
CA LYS A 479 25.22 7.24 -31.49
C LYS A 479 24.72 7.75 -30.14
N ILE A 480 24.17 6.89 -29.28
CA ILE A 480 23.73 7.23 -27.91
C ILE A 480 24.90 7.85 -27.13
N ILE A 481 26.08 7.22 -27.17
CA ILE A 481 27.28 7.69 -26.47
C ILE A 481 27.70 9.08 -26.97
N SER A 482 27.53 9.37 -28.26
CA SER A 482 27.89 10.68 -28.82
C SER A 482 26.91 11.82 -28.48
N VAL A 483 25.65 11.52 -28.17
CA VAL A 483 24.59 12.55 -27.98
C VAL A 483 24.15 12.72 -26.52
N ALA A 484 24.27 11.68 -25.70
CA ALA A 484 23.86 11.72 -24.30
C ALA A 484 25.02 12.14 -23.39
N ASN A 485 24.69 12.85 -22.31
CA ASN A 485 25.69 13.23 -21.30
C ASN A 485 25.72 12.23 -20.15
N PHE A 486 26.89 11.65 -19.88
CA PHE A 486 27.09 10.68 -18.80
C PHE A 486 27.95 11.28 -17.67
N PRO A 487 27.54 11.16 -16.39
CA PRO A 487 28.32 11.71 -15.27
C PRO A 487 29.70 11.08 -15.08
N SER A 488 29.86 9.79 -15.45
CA SER A 488 31.11 9.04 -15.36
C SER A 488 31.05 7.81 -16.28
N ASP A 489 32.20 7.16 -16.51
CA ASP A 489 32.24 5.90 -17.26
C ASP A 489 31.44 4.78 -16.58
N SER A 490 31.45 4.73 -15.25
CA SER A 490 30.64 3.76 -14.48
C SER A 490 29.13 3.99 -14.68
N GLU A 491 28.68 5.25 -14.62
CA GLU A 491 27.28 5.59 -14.89
C GLU A 491 26.91 5.30 -16.35
N LYS A 492 27.82 5.52 -17.31
CA LYS A 492 27.63 5.16 -18.71
C LYS A 492 27.37 3.67 -18.87
N GLU A 493 28.21 2.82 -18.28
CA GLU A 493 28.02 1.35 -18.32
C GLU A 493 26.69 0.92 -17.69
N ARG A 494 26.37 1.46 -16.51
CA ARG A 494 25.10 1.18 -15.81
C ARG A 494 23.89 1.58 -16.63
N ILE A 495 23.88 2.78 -17.19
CA ILE A 495 22.75 3.30 -17.97
C ILE A 495 22.59 2.51 -19.26
N VAL A 496 23.68 2.22 -19.99
CA VAL A 496 23.62 1.38 -21.20
C VAL A 496 23.08 -0.01 -20.89
N SER A 497 23.53 -0.63 -19.79
CA SER A 497 22.98 -1.91 -19.32
C SER A 497 21.48 -1.81 -19.03
N GLY A 498 21.03 -0.72 -18.38
CA GLY A 498 19.61 -0.51 -18.14
C GLY A 498 18.77 -0.24 -19.39
N LEU A 499 19.31 0.44 -20.42
CA LEU A 499 18.65 0.58 -21.72
C LEU A 499 18.47 -0.78 -22.42
N ARG A 500 19.44 -1.70 -22.26
CA ARG A 500 19.30 -3.11 -22.68
C ARG A 500 18.23 -3.84 -21.87
N TRP A 501 18.21 -3.68 -20.55
CA TRP A 501 17.19 -4.28 -19.67
C TRP A 501 15.77 -3.83 -20.05
N LEU A 502 15.60 -2.54 -20.41
CA LEU A 502 14.34 -2.03 -20.95
C LEU A 502 13.95 -2.64 -22.30
N GLY A 503 14.88 -3.29 -23.00
CA GLY A 503 14.69 -3.90 -24.30
C GLY A 503 14.77 -2.91 -25.46
N LEU A 504 15.34 -1.72 -25.28
CA LEU A 504 15.37 -0.69 -26.32
C LEU A 504 16.23 -1.08 -27.55
N PHE A 505 17.12 -2.07 -27.39
CA PHE A 505 17.92 -2.66 -28.47
C PHE A 505 17.36 -3.98 -28.99
N SER A 506 16.19 -4.42 -28.50
CA SER A 506 15.62 -5.71 -28.86
C SER A 506 14.91 -5.70 -30.21
N SER A 507 14.77 -6.88 -30.80
CA SER A 507 13.92 -7.14 -31.97
C SER A 507 12.44 -7.36 -31.59
N GLU A 508 12.06 -7.21 -30.31
CA GLU A 508 10.67 -7.30 -29.87
C GLU A 508 9.85 -6.17 -30.50
N ALA A 509 8.67 -6.50 -31.01
CA ALA A 509 7.76 -5.51 -31.57
C ALA A 509 7.30 -4.51 -30.51
N ILE A 510 7.18 -3.24 -30.87
CA ILE A 510 6.61 -2.23 -29.98
C ILE A 510 5.09 -2.36 -29.91
N VAL A 511 4.50 -1.78 -28.85
CA VAL A 511 3.05 -1.56 -28.77
C VAL A 511 2.83 -0.05 -28.72
N PRO A 512 2.57 0.60 -29.87
CA PRO A 512 2.39 2.05 -29.91
C PRO A 512 1.19 2.47 -29.05
N ARG A 513 1.34 3.58 -28.33
CA ARG A 513 0.23 4.19 -27.59
C ARG A 513 0.22 5.71 -27.81
N PRO A 514 -0.97 6.35 -27.77
CA PRO A 514 -2.29 5.73 -27.98
C PRO A 514 -2.38 5.05 -29.37
N ALA A 515 -3.36 4.16 -29.57
CA ALA A 515 -3.48 3.41 -30.82
C ALA A 515 -3.71 4.32 -32.04
N ASN A 516 -4.42 5.42 -31.81
CA ASN A 516 -4.55 6.54 -32.75
C ASN A 516 -3.62 7.64 -32.25
N ASP A 517 -2.77 8.19 -33.12
CA ASP A 517 -1.78 9.24 -32.80
C ASP A 517 -0.69 8.82 -31.78
N PRO A 518 0.08 7.75 -32.05
CA PRO A 518 1.05 7.24 -31.10
C PRO A 518 2.20 8.21 -30.84
N THR A 519 2.67 8.26 -29.59
CA THR A 519 3.80 9.10 -29.17
C THR A 519 4.94 8.22 -28.66
N LEU A 520 6.18 8.74 -28.69
CA LEU A 520 7.34 8.03 -28.13
C LEU A 520 7.18 7.84 -26.61
N LEU A 521 6.73 8.87 -25.91
CA LEU A 521 6.52 8.82 -24.46
C LEU A 521 5.52 7.73 -24.08
N ASP A 522 4.34 7.72 -24.69
CA ASP A 522 3.27 6.80 -24.31
C ASP A 522 3.62 5.35 -24.69
N THR A 523 4.39 5.16 -25.77
CA THR A 523 4.95 3.86 -26.17
C THR A 523 6.01 3.38 -25.17
N LEU A 524 6.90 4.26 -24.69
CA LEU A 524 7.85 3.92 -23.62
C LEU A 524 7.13 3.61 -22.29
N CYS A 525 6.14 4.42 -21.91
CA CYS A 525 5.32 4.19 -20.72
C CYS A 525 4.73 2.79 -20.71
N ALA A 526 4.26 2.31 -21.88
CA ALA A 526 3.73 0.97 -22.04
C ALA A 526 4.71 -0.14 -21.62
N ARG A 527 5.97 0.03 -22.02
CA ARG A 527 7.06 -0.89 -21.69
C ARG A 527 7.39 -0.84 -20.21
N LEU A 528 7.53 0.36 -19.68
CA LEU A 528 7.90 0.61 -18.29
C LEU A 528 6.85 0.06 -17.31
N GLU A 529 5.56 0.25 -17.59
CA GLU A 529 4.47 -0.29 -16.78
C GLU A 529 4.52 -1.81 -16.65
N LYS A 530 4.89 -2.51 -17.74
CA LYS A 530 5.02 -3.97 -17.74
C LYS A 530 6.24 -4.43 -16.95
N LEU A 531 7.38 -3.76 -17.16
CA LEU A 531 8.66 -4.18 -16.58
C LEU A 531 8.84 -3.77 -15.11
N MET A 532 8.15 -2.71 -14.68
CA MET A 532 8.41 -2.03 -13.41
C MET A 532 7.15 -1.89 -12.56
N ALA A 533 6.24 -2.86 -12.69
CA ALA A 533 5.13 -3.05 -11.75
C ALA A 533 5.64 -3.72 -10.46
N TYR A 534 4.91 -3.53 -9.36
CA TYR A 534 5.12 -4.31 -8.14
C TYR A 534 4.69 -5.76 -8.37
N ALA A 535 5.55 -6.70 -7.96
CA ALA A 535 5.24 -8.12 -7.96
C ALA A 535 4.58 -8.54 -6.64
N PRO A 536 3.82 -9.65 -6.60
CA PRO A 536 3.26 -10.18 -5.36
C PRO A 536 4.33 -10.34 -4.26
N GLY A 537 4.03 -9.87 -3.05
CA GLY A 537 4.95 -9.90 -1.91
C GLY A 537 5.92 -8.72 -1.81
N GLU A 538 6.07 -7.91 -2.86
CA GLU A 538 6.84 -6.67 -2.80
C GLU A 538 6.06 -5.55 -2.12
N ARG A 539 6.73 -4.49 -1.67
CA ARG A 539 6.06 -3.35 -1.03
C ARG A 539 6.70 -2.03 -1.41
N ASP A 540 5.91 -0.97 -1.36
CA ASP A 540 6.37 0.40 -1.54
C ASP A 540 6.84 1.04 -0.22
N LEU A 541 7.40 2.23 -0.37
CA LEU A 541 7.89 3.13 0.66
C LEU A 541 7.42 4.56 0.32
N VAL A 542 6.84 5.24 1.31
CA VAL A 542 6.69 6.69 1.31
C VAL A 542 7.73 7.27 2.27
N MET A 543 8.58 8.13 1.74
CA MET A 543 9.49 8.95 2.51
C MET A 543 9.12 10.43 2.32
N LEU A 544 8.79 11.12 3.40
CA LEU A 544 8.53 12.56 3.41
C LEU A 544 9.30 13.18 4.58
N GLN A 545 10.15 14.16 4.32
CA GLN A 545 10.84 14.92 5.36
C GLN A 545 10.69 16.42 5.15
N HIS A 546 10.28 17.11 6.21
CA HIS A 546 10.51 18.53 6.38
C HIS A 546 11.82 18.78 7.13
N LYS A 547 12.50 19.87 6.76
CA LYS A 547 13.66 20.40 7.47
C LYS A 547 13.50 21.91 7.61
N PHE A 548 13.49 22.38 8.85
CA PHE A 548 13.37 23.78 9.23
C PHE A 548 14.69 24.21 9.86
N VAL A 549 15.31 25.26 9.34
CA VAL A 549 16.37 25.99 10.05
C VAL A 549 15.71 27.18 10.72
N VAL A 550 15.78 27.21 12.04
CA VAL A 550 15.04 28.15 12.90
C VAL A 550 16.01 29.03 13.67
N GLU A 551 15.64 30.29 13.88
CA GLU A 551 16.33 31.22 14.76
C GLU A 551 15.36 31.79 15.79
N TYR A 552 15.68 31.71 17.08
CA TYR A 552 14.87 32.22 18.18
C TYR A 552 15.31 33.63 18.62
N PRO A 553 14.47 34.38 19.38
CA PRO A 553 14.79 35.74 19.83
C PRO A 553 16.06 35.87 20.67
N ASP A 554 16.48 34.80 21.34
CA ASP A 554 17.73 34.73 22.11
C ASP A 554 18.97 34.50 21.23
N GLY A 555 18.80 34.41 19.90
CA GLY A 555 19.85 34.12 18.93
C GLY A 555 20.15 32.63 18.76
N LYS A 556 19.47 31.74 19.49
CA LYS A 556 19.66 30.29 19.35
C LYS A 556 19.16 29.84 17.98
N GLN A 557 19.99 29.06 17.29
CA GLN A 557 19.61 28.40 16.04
C GLN A 557 19.40 26.91 16.25
N GLU A 558 18.36 26.35 15.63
CA GLU A 558 18.03 24.93 15.68
C GLU A 558 17.68 24.42 14.28
N THR A 559 17.99 23.14 14.02
CA THR A 559 17.45 22.45 12.85
C THR A 559 16.41 21.44 13.31
N ILE A 560 15.16 21.67 12.93
CA ILE A 560 14.04 20.77 13.23
C ILE A 560 13.75 19.94 11.99
N THR A 561 13.52 18.64 12.16
CA THR A 561 13.03 17.77 11.09
C THR A 561 11.72 17.13 11.50
N SER A 562 10.82 16.96 10.53
CA SER A 562 9.58 16.17 10.69
C SER A 562 9.64 15.09 9.62
N THR A 563 9.57 13.80 9.98
CA THR A 563 9.82 12.70 9.02
C THR A 563 8.73 11.63 9.07
N LEU A 564 8.16 11.29 7.92
CA LEU A 564 7.32 10.11 7.69
C LEU A 564 8.13 9.09 6.89
N ASP A 565 8.34 7.91 7.49
CA ASP A 565 8.95 6.72 6.89
C ASP A 565 7.91 5.59 6.96
N ALA A 566 7.15 5.38 5.88
CA ALA A 566 6.02 4.46 5.85
C ALA A 566 6.20 3.40 4.77
N TYR A 567 6.14 2.13 5.18
CA TYR A 567 6.13 0.99 4.27
C TYR A 567 4.71 0.51 4.03
N GLY A 568 4.41 0.14 2.78
CA GLY A 568 3.16 -0.51 2.45
C GLY A 568 3.10 -1.94 2.94
N ALA A 569 1.89 -2.49 2.96
CA ALA A 569 1.69 -3.92 3.00
C ALA A 569 2.24 -4.57 1.72
N PRO A 570 2.71 -5.83 1.79
CA PRO A 570 3.05 -6.60 0.61
C PRO A 570 1.91 -6.61 -0.42
N GLU A 571 2.25 -6.48 -1.70
CA GLU A 571 1.31 -6.47 -2.82
C GLU A 571 0.41 -7.72 -2.75
N GLY A 572 -0.91 -7.48 -2.73
CA GLY A 572 -1.94 -8.51 -2.56
C GLY A 572 -2.43 -8.75 -1.12
N SER A 573 -1.82 -8.15 -0.09
CA SER A 573 -2.18 -8.39 1.33
C SER A 573 -2.76 -7.18 2.08
N GLY A 574 -2.67 -5.98 1.52
CA GLY A 574 -3.17 -4.76 2.17
C GLY A 574 -2.95 -3.52 1.32
N PHE A 575 -2.82 -2.35 1.97
CA PHE A 575 -2.57 -1.09 1.28
C PHE A 575 -1.10 -0.80 1.09
N SER A 576 -0.75 -0.31 -0.10
CA SER A 576 0.52 0.38 -0.30
C SER A 576 0.59 1.64 0.57
N ALA A 577 1.80 2.05 0.98
CA ALA A 577 2.00 3.27 1.75
C ALA A 577 1.46 4.49 1.00
N MET A 578 1.65 4.55 -0.33
CA MET A 578 1.14 5.66 -1.13
C MET A 578 -0.40 5.68 -1.19
N ALA A 579 -1.04 4.51 -1.35
CA ALA A 579 -2.50 4.46 -1.35
C ALA A 579 -3.04 4.91 0.01
N LEU A 580 -2.46 4.39 1.11
CA LEU A 580 -2.87 4.73 2.46
C LEU A 580 -2.68 6.22 2.76
N THR A 581 -1.49 6.76 2.50
CA THR A 581 -1.13 8.15 2.82
C THR A 581 -1.82 9.18 1.92
N VAL A 582 -2.42 8.78 0.79
CA VAL A 582 -3.28 9.67 -0.02
C VAL A 582 -4.76 9.50 0.31
N GLY A 583 -5.25 8.25 0.37
CA GLY A 583 -6.66 7.97 0.51
C GLY A 583 -7.19 8.22 1.93
N LEU A 584 -6.39 7.94 2.96
CA LEU A 584 -6.80 8.08 4.35
C LEU A 584 -7.02 9.55 4.76
N PRO A 585 -6.09 10.50 4.53
CA PRO A 585 -6.36 11.92 4.80
C PRO A 585 -7.59 12.45 4.05
N CYS A 586 -7.79 12.00 2.81
CA CYS A 586 -8.96 12.35 2.01
C CYS A 586 -10.27 11.84 2.62
N GLY A 587 -10.30 10.59 3.09
CA GLY A 587 -11.44 10.01 3.80
C GLY A 587 -11.74 10.73 5.12
N ILE A 588 -10.70 11.03 5.91
CA ILE A 588 -10.80 11.79 7.17
C ILE A 588 -11.41 13.18 6.92
N ALA A 589 -10.83 13.92 5.98
CA ALA A 589 -11.29 15.27 5.66
C ALA A 589 -12.74 15.28 5.15
N THR A 590 -13.10 14.30 4.33
CA THR A 590 -14.49 14.11 3.88
C THR A 590 -15.44 13.90 5.04
N GLN A 591 -15.10 12.99 5.98
CA GLN A 591 -15.94 12.72 7.14
C GLN A 591 -16.10 13.96 8.03
N LEU A 592 -15.01 14.70 8.27
CA LEU A 592 -15.03 15.94 9.05
C LEU A 592 -15.92 17.03 8.41
N ILE A 593 -15.96 17.11 7.07
CA ILE A 593 -16.89 17.99 6.36
C ILE A 593 -18.34 17.52 6.59
N LEU A 594 -18.62 16.23 6.44
CA LEU A 594 -19.97 15.66 6.65
C LEU A 594 -20.47 15.85 8.09
N ASP A 595 -19.55 15.86 9.06
CA ASP A 595 -19.80 16.09 10.48
C ASP A 595 -19.90 17.59 10.84
N GLY A 596 -19.77 18.49 9.85
CA GLY A 596 -19.92 19.95 10.03
C GLY A 596 -18.72 20.63 10.71
N ARG A 597 -17.54 20.00 10.73
CA ARG A 597 -16.34 20.56 11.40
C ARG A 597 -15.76 21.78 10.68
N PHE A 598 -16.05 21.94 9.39
CA PHE A 598 -15.49 23.00 8.54
C PHE A 598 -16.53 23.99 7.99
N GLU A 599 -17.67 24.16 8.66
CA GLU A 599 -18.74 25.05 8.19
C GLU A 599 -18.30 26.52 7.97
N ALA A 600 -17.26 26.98 8.68
CA ALA A 600 -16.69 28.32 8.50
C ALA A 600 -15.88 28.49 7.20
N PHE A 601 -15.51 27.39 6.51
CA PHE A 601 -14.58 27.39 5.37
C PHE A 601 -15.31 27.23 4.03
N LYS A 602 -16.21 28.16 3.70
CA LYS A 602 -16.87 28.18 2.37
C LYS A 602 -15.91 28.70 1.30
N GLY A 603 -15.98 28.14 0.10
CA GLY A 603 -15.05 28.46 -1.00
C GLY A 603 -14.02 27.37 -1.27
N VAL A 604 -12.95 27.75 -1.97
CA VAL A 604 -11.88 26.87 -2.42
C VAL A 604 -10.70 26.95 -1.45
N TRP A 605 -10.48 25.87 -0.71
CA TRP A 605 -9.50 25.81 0.38
C TRP A 605 -8.43 24.73 0.16
N ALA A 606 -7.30 24.94 0.81
CA ALA A 606 -6.21 23.99 1.01
C ALA A 606 -5.79 24.04 2.49
N PRO A 607 -5.15 22.98 3.03
CA PRO A 607 -4.78 22.91 4.45
C PRO A 607 -3.57 23.80 4.79
N TYR A 608 -3.71 25.12 4.72
CA TYR A 608 -2.63 26.09 4.98
C TYR A 608 -2.78 26.82 6.32
N SER A 609 -3.75 26.43 7.14
CA SER A 609 -3.98 27.03 8.45
C SER A 609 -4.21 25.98 9.51
N LYS A 610 -3.87 26.32 10.75
CA LYS A 610 -4.01 25.45 11.92
C LYS A 610 -5.44 24.90 12.06
N GLU A 611 -6.43 25.74 11.80
CA GLU A 611 -7.85 25.43 11.93
C GLU A 611 -8.34 24.35 10.97
N ILE A 612 -7.68 24.21 9.80
CA ILE A 612 -7.93 23.11 8.87
C ILE A 612 -7.01 21.93 9.18
N CYS A 613 -5.73 22.19 9.45
CA CYS A 613 -4.71 21.16 9.61
C CYS A 613 -4.90 20.30 10.87
N ASP A 614 -5.09 20.92 12.03
CA ASP A 614 -5.09 20.19 13.31
C ASP A 614 -6.22 19.16 13.42
N PRO A 615 -7.48 19.46 13.07
CA PRO A 615 -8.55 18.48 13.12
C PRO A 615 -8.30 17.25 12.24
N ILE A 616 -7.64 17.41 11.09
CA ILE A 616 -7.31 16.30 10.19
C ILE A 616 -6.11 15.53 10.74
N ARG A 617 -5.04 16.24 11.12
CA ARG A 617 -3.79 15.65 11.62
C ARG A 617 -4.03 14.81 12.87
N GLU A 618 -4.80 15.30 13.84
CA GLU A 618 -5.08 14.58 15.09
C GLU A 618 -5.83 13.26 14.87
N VAL A 619 -6.69 13.19 13.86
CA VAL A 619 -7.38 11.95 13.49
C VAL A 619 -6.43 11.04 12.72
N LEU A 620 -5.61 11.59 11.81
CA LEU A 620 -4.63 10.84 11.04
C LEU A 620 -3.58 10.15 11.95
N GLU A 621 -3.11 10.84 12.99
CA GLU A 621 -2.20 10.29 14.00
C GLU A 621 -2.83 9.12 14.77
N LYS A 622 -4.13 9.18 15.08
CA LYS A 622 -4.87 8.07 15.73
C LYS A 622 -5.02 6.85 14.82
N GLU A 623 -5.03 7.06 13.51
CA GLU A 623 -4.99 5.99 12.50
C GLU A 623 -3.58 5.44 12.26
N GLY A 624 -2.57 5.93 13.00
CA GLY A 624 -1.19 5.44 12.94
C GLY A 624 -0.35 6.04 11.82
N VAL A 625 -0.80 7.11 11.17
CA VAL A 625 -0.05 7.82 10.13
C VAL A 625 0.35 9.20 10.66
N GLY A 626 1.65 9.52 10.63
CA GLY A 626 2.14 10.81 11.10
C GLY A 626 3.64 11.01 10.87
N MET A 627 4.11 12.23 11.08
CA MET A 627 5.53 12.59 10.96
C MET A 627 6.16 12.71 12.36
N VAL A 628 7.34 12.15 12.53
CA VAL A 628 8.11 12.21 13.77
C VAL A 628 9.03 13.43 13.75
N GLU A 629 8.89 14.29 14.75
CA GLU A 629 9.71 15.50 14.90
C GLU A 629 11.00 15.22 15.71
N ARG A 630 12.12 15.81 15.27
CA ARG A 630 13.42 15.77 15.96
C ARG A 630 14.18 17.08 15.78
N VAL A 631 14.92 17.48 16.81
CA VAL A 631 15.96 18.53 16.71
C VAL A 631 17.30 17.86 16.42
N LEU A 632 18.03 18.35 15.42
CA LEU A 632 19.35 17.83 15.01
C LEU A 632 20.51 18.57 15.66
#